data_AF-A0A644TA50-F1
#
_entry.id   AF-A0A644TA50-F1
#
_cell.length_a   1.000
_cell.length_b   1.000
_cell.length_c   1.000
_cell.angle_alpha   90.00
_cell.angle_beta   90.00
_cell.angle_gamma   90.00
#
_symmetry.space_group_name_H-M   'P 1'
#
loop_
_entity.id
_entity.type
_entity.pdbx_description
1 polymer ?
#
loop_
_entity_poly.entity_id
_entity_poly.type
_entity_poly.pdbx_seq_one_letter_code
_entity_poly.pdbx_strand_id
1 'polypeptide(L)'
;MEWFHLGDYKKALEYLNQALESDIKNNQTVKIGIRKNEISTVLSAMGEYEKAIRLNEEALLIFRKAGIRESQIITLADMGDIYLGMGQYTKAELCFLEGLELARTTKSLHNQARIFKSLYELSERKGDFKKALDYFKNYSAVNDSVFSEIKHRQLANFEILYETGQKEKENQLLLRDNELKEKRQRLSIAIIVALAIILILIFFLYRMKSASLSQSRKLLAQEQELARLEIEKKTAENKLLEDRVFAEQQINRLEREKHQSEIEYKNAELAGTTLSLVNKNEILGEIRTMLMSNHKPETIPGAIRFINANTDIDQDWNKFRLTFEEVHPGFFDRLQRQYPQLTDHDVRLSAYLRINLSSREIAGLMNVSLDATNKGRQRLRKKLDLAPESDLNEFLKSV
;
A
#
# COMPACT_ATOMS: atom_id res chain seq x y z
N MET A 1 -23.39 -35.06 77.75
CA MET A 1 -23.57 -36.52 77.86
C MET A 1 -22.27 -37.31 77.80
N GLU A 2 -21.21 -36.86 77.09
CA GLU A 2 -19.92 -37.57 77.03
C GLU A 2 -19.28 -37.82 78.42
N TRP A 3 -19.19 -36.81 79.27
CA TRP A 3 -18.68 -36.95 80.66
C TRP A 3 -19.54 -37.85 81.56
N PHE A 4 -20.83 -37.98 81.28
CA PHE A 4 -21.72 -38.89 82.00
C PHE A 4 -21.37 -40.36 81.74
N HIS A 5 -21.02 -40.71 80.50
CA HIS A 5 -20.55 -42.05 80.14
C HIS A 5 -19.15 -42.37 80.70
N LEU A 6 -18.36 -41.35 81.01
CA LEU A 6 -17.07 -41.47 81.69
C LEU A 6 -17.20 -41.52 83.23
N GLY A 7 -18.42 -41.42 83.77
CA GLY A 7 -18.70 -41.45 85.21
C GLY A 7 -18.42 -40.14 85.97
N ASP A 8 -18.01 -39.07 85.28
CA ASP A 8 -17.80 -37.75 85.89
C ASP A 8 -19.12 -36.96 85.91
N TYR A 9 -19.98 -37.30 86.86
CA TYR A 9 -21.32 -36.70 86.99
C TYR A 9 -21.27 -35.22 87.38
N LYS A 10 -20.26 -34.77 88.12
CA LYS A 10 -20.12 -33.35 88.51
C LYS A 10 -19.84 -32.49 87.29
N LYS A 11 -18.90 -32.91 86.45
CA LYS A 11 -18.56 -32.19 85.21
C LYS A 11 -19.68 -32.25 84.18
N ALA A 12 -20.38 -33.38 84.09
CA ALA A 12 -21.59 -33.49 83.27
C ALA A 12 -22.67 -32.48 83.71
N LEU A 13 -22.89 -32.35 85.01
CA LEU A 13 -23.86 -31.41 85.58
C LEU A 13 -23.46 -29.94 85.35
N GLU A 14 -22.18 -29.61 85.47
CA GLU A 14 -21.65 -28.26 85.20
C GLU A 14 -21.96 -27.80 83.76
N TYR A 15 -21.58 -28.61 82.77
CA TYR A 15 -21.85 -28.27 81.37
C TYR A 15 -23.33 -28.23 81.02
N LEU A 16 -24.14 -29.14 81.59
CA LEU A 16 -25.58 -29.14 81.36
C LEU A 16 -26.26 -27.91 81.98
N ASN A 17 -25.80 -27.45 83.15
CA ASN A 17 -26.31 -26.23 83.77
C ASN A 17 -25.92 -24.96 82.97
N GLN A 18 -24.69 -24.89 82.45
CA GLN A 18 -24.28 -23.80 81.55
C GLN A 18 -25.14 -23.79 80.27
N ALA A 19 -25.40 -24.96 79.68
CA ALA A 19 -26.27 -25.09 78.52
C ALA A 19 -27.72 -24.68 78.85
N LEU A 20 -28.24 -25.08 80.01
CA LEU A 20 -29.56 -24.68 80.50
C LEU A 20 -29.67 -23.16 80.67
N GLU A 21 -28.68 -22.51 81.27
CA GLU A 21 -28.66 -21.05 81.44
C GLU A 21 -28.67 -20.33 80.08
N SER A 22 -27.89 -20.84 79.11
CA SER A 22 -27.89 -20.33 77.75
C SER A 22 -29.25 -20.51 77.05
N ASP A 23 -29.86 -21.69 77.18
CA ASP A 23 -31.17 -22.00 76.60
C ASP A 23 -32.28 -21.12 77.23
N ILE A 24 -32.19 -20.80 78.53
CA ILE A 24 -33.08 -19.84 79.21
C ILE A 24 -32.89 -18.44 78.66
N LYS A 25 -31.64 -17.95 78.58
CA LYS A 25 -31.32 -16.60 78.08
C LYS A 25 -31.81 -16.39 76.64
N ASN A 26 -31.81 -17.46 75.84
CA ASN A 26 -32.23 -17.46 74.44
C ASN A 26 -33.70 -17.86 74.24
N ASN A 27 -34.50 -17.98 75.31
CA ASN A 27 -35.92 -18.37 75.28
C ASN A 27 -36.21 -19.67 74.50
N GLN A 28 -35.30 -20.64 74.57
CA GLN A 28 -35.40 -21.93 73.85
C GLN A 28 -36.22 -22.95 74.67
N THR A 29 -37.52 -22.71 74.85
CA THR A 29 -38.40 -23.48 75.76
C THR A 29 -38.29 -25.00 75.62
N VAL A 30 -38.24 -25.53 74.39
CA VAL A 30 -38.10 -26.98 74.16
C VAL A 30 -36.73 -27.50 74.60
N LYS A 31 -35.66 -26.75 74.32
CA LYS A 31 -34.29 -27.12 74.74
C LYS A 31 -34.16 -27.08 76.25
N ILE A 32 -34.78 -26.11 76.92
CA ILE A 32 -34.86 -26.06 78.39
C ILE A 32 -35.44 -27.37 78.94
N GLY A 33 -36.54 -27.87 78.35
CA GLY A 33 -37.11 -29.17 78.70
C GLY A 33 -36.13 -30.33 78.52
N ILE A 34 -35.42 -30.38 77.39
CA ILE A 34 -34.40 -31.41 77.11
C ILE A 34 -33.28 -31.36 78.15
N ARG A 35 -32.74 -30.17 78.44
CA ARG A 35 -31.68 -30.00 79.45
C ARG A 35 -32.12 -30.43 80.83
N LYS A 36 -33.36 -30.10 81.24
CA LYS A 36 -33.92 -30.54 82.52
C LYS A 36 -34.00 -32.06 82.64
N ASN A 37 -34.42 -32.74 81.57
CA ASN A 37 -34.47 -34.20 81.52
C ASN A 37 -33.06 -34.85 81.51
N GLU A 38 -32.11 -34.28 80.77
CA GLU A 38 -30.71 -34.73 80.79
C GLU A 38 -30.08 -34.54 82.19
N ILE A 39 -30.29 -33.39 82.83
CA ILE A 39 -29.83 -33.12 84.21
C ILE A 39 -30.48 -34.09 85.20
N SER A 40 -31.77 -34.38 85.05
CA SER A 40 -32.48 -35.36 85.87
C SER A 40 -31.82 -36.73 85.81
N THR A 41 -31.42 -37.18 84.63
CA THR A 41 -30.69 -38.45 84.44
C THR A 41 -29.37 -38.47 85.21
N VAL A 42 -28.60 -37.38 85.14
CA VAL A 42 -27.33 -37.24 85.89
C VAL A 42 -27.59 -37.25 87.41
N LEU A 43 -28.58 -36.51 87.88
CA LEU A 43 -28.94 -36.46 89.30
C LEU A 43 -29.43 -37.82 89.83
N SER A 44 -30.22 -38.54 89.03
CA SER A 44 -30.65 -39.91 89.35
C SER A 44 -29.46 -40.85 89.54
N ALA A 45 -28.46 -40.79 88.64
CA ALA A 45 -27.24 -41.59 88.78
C ALA A 45 -26.43 -41.22 90.03
N MET A 46 -26.55 -39.99 90.52
CA MET A 46 -25.96 -39.52 91.77
C MET A 46 -26.80 -39.87 93.02
N GLY A 47 -27.96 -40.51 92.86
CA GLY A 47 -28.88 -40.85 93.96
C GLY A 47 -29.81 -39.71 94.41
N GLU A 48 -29.78 -38.57 93.72
CA GLU A 48 -30.56 -37.36 94.03
C GLU A 48 -31.97 -37.44 93.39
N TYR A 49 -32.71 -38.50 93.72
CA TYR A 49 -33.93 -38.90 93.02
C TYR A 49 -35.06 -37.88 93.09
N GLU A 50 -35.30 -37.23 94.23
CA GLU A 50 -36.37 -36.24 94.37
C GLU A 50 -36.11 -34.99 93.53
N LYS A 51 -34.84 -34.58 93.37
CA LYS A 51 -34.48 -33.46 92.49
C LYS A 51 -34.64 -33.87 91.02
N ALA A 52 -34.26 -35.08 90.68
CA ALA A 52 -34.42 -35.65 89.34
C ALA A 52 -35.91 -35.70 88.92
N ILE A 53 -36.79 -36.19 89.80
CA ILE A 53 -38.23 -36.23 89.52
C ILE A 53 -38.82 -34.84 89.28
N ARG A 54 -38.51 -33.85 90.12
CA ARG A 54 -39.01 -32.47 89.92
C ARG A 54 -38.61 -31.89 88.56
N LEU A 55 -37.36 -32.10 88.15
CA LEU A 55 -36.88 -31.65 86.85
C LEU A 55 -37.59 -32.35 85.69
N ASN A 56 -37.86 -33.65 85.81
CA ASN A 56 -38.63 -34.39 84.80
C ASN A 56 -40.10 -33.95 84.76
N GLU A 57 -40.73 -33.62 85.89
CA GLU A 57 -42.10 -33.08 85.91
C GLU A 57 -42.18 -31.73 85.19
N GLU A 58 -41.21 -30.85 85.43
CA GLU A 58 -41.08 -29.58 84.71
C GLU A 58 -40.85 -29.78 83.21
N ALA A 59 -39.95 -30.70 82.83
CA ALA A 59 -39.67 -31.05 81.44
C ALA A 59 -40.90 -31.65 80.75
N LEU A 60 -41.61 -32.55 81.42
CA LEU A 60 -42.83 -33.18 80.92
C LEU A 60 -43.94 -32.16 80.68
N LEU A 61 -44.09 -31.18 81.59
CA LEU A 61 -45.05 -30.09 81.41
C LEU A 61 -44.71 -29.24 80.18
N ILE A 62 -43.43 -28.94 79.96
CA ILE A 62 -42.95 -28.23 78.77
C ILE A 62 -43.31 -29.03 77.50
N PHE A 63 -42.97 -30.32 77.46
CA PHE A 63 -43.21 -31.15 76.28
C PHE A 63 -44.70 -31.41 76.02
N ARG A 64 -45.53 -31.49 77.07
CA ARG A 64 -46.99 -31.55 76.95
C ARG A 64 -47.56 -30.27 76.32
N LYS A 65 -47.16 -29.10 76.84
CA LYS A 65 -47.58 -27.80 76.27
C LYS A 65 -47.11 -27.62 74.82
N ALA A 66 -45.92 -28.11 74.49
CA ALA A 66 -45.35 -28.03 73.14
C ALA A 66 -45.85 -29.13 72.19
N GLY A 67 -46.62 -30.12 72.67
CA GLY A 67 -47.09 -31.25 71.85
C GLY A 67 -45.99 -32.22 71.39
N ILE A 68 -44.80 -32.19 72.00
CA ILE A 68 -43.65 -33.02 71.60
C ILE A 68 -43.78 -34.39 72.23
N ARG A 69 -44.53 -35.28 71.58
CA ARG A 69 -44.85 -36.61 72.09
C ARG A 69 -43.61 -37.48 72.33
N GLU A 70 -42.61 -37.40 71.47
CA GLU A 70 -41.38 -38.19 71.60
C GLU A 70 -40.65 -37.89 72.92
N SER A 71 -40.45 -36.61 73.23
CA SER A 71 -39.80 -36.20 74.47
C SER A 71 -40.66 -36.48 75.71
N GLN A 72 -42.00 -36.48 75.60
CA GLN A 72 -42.88 -36.93 76.68
C GLN A 72 -42.67 -38.41 76.99
N ILE A 73 -42.58 -39.28 75.97
CA ILE A 73 -42.35 -40.72 76.13
C ILE A 73 -41.03 -40.97 76.85
N ILE A 74 -39.95 -40.32 76.41
CA ILE A 74 -38.61 -40.44 77.00
C ILE A 74 -38.64 -39.98 78.47
N THR A 75 -39.23 -38.81 78.74
CA THR A 75 -39.30 -38.26 80.10
C THR A 75 -40.10 -39.17 81.05
N LEU A 76 -41.22 -39.73 80.57
CA LEU A 76 -42.02 -40.70 81.34
C LEU A 76 -41.25 -41.99 81.62
N ALA A 77 -40.49 -42.50 80.65
CA ALA A 77 -39.62 -43.65 80.86
C ALA A 77 -38.52 -43.36 81.89
N ASP A 78 -37.84 -42.21 81.78
CA ASP A 78 -36.80 -41.80 82.74
C ASP A 78 -37.37 -41.62 84.15
N MET A 79 -38.57 -41.04 84.30
CA MET A 79 -39.27 -40.96 85.59
C MET A 79 -39.60 -42.35 86.15
N GLY A 80 -40.03 -43.28 85.28
CA GLY A 80 -40.28 -44.66 85.66
C GLY A 80 -39.02 -45.35 86.17
N ASP A 81 -37.90 -45.17 85.48
CA ASP A 81 -36.59 -45.73 85.85
C ASP A 81 -36.10 -45.13 87.21
N ILE A 82 -36.33 -43.83 87.43
CA ILE A 82 -36.03 -43.17 88.72
C ILE A 82 -36.90 -43.74 89.85
N TYR A 83 -38.22 -43.83 89.67
CA TYR A 83 -39.11 -44.40 90.68
C TYR A 83 -38.82 -45.87 90.97
N LEU A 84 -38.38 -46.63 89.96
CA LEU A 84 -37.91 -47.99 90.11
C LEU A 84 -36.68 -48.05 91.02
N GLY A 85 -35.70 -47.16 90.81
CA GLY A 85 -34.52 -47.02 91.67
C GLY A 85 -34.85 -46.64 93.12
N MET A 86 -35.90 -45.84 93.33
CA MET A 86 -36.43 -45.51 94.66
C MET A 86 -37.24 -46.63 95.33
N GLY A 87 -37.49 -47.76 94.64
CA GLY A 87 -38.39 -48.82 95.10
C GLY A 87 -39.87 -48.46 95.07
N GLN A 88 -40.26 -47.35 94.45
CA GLN A 88 -41.64 -46.89 94.33
C GLN A 88 -42.34 -47.55 93.12
N TYR A 89 -42.48 -48.88 93.20
CA TYR A 89 -42.91 -49.72 92.08
C TYR A 89 -44.24 -49.32 91.44
N THR A 90 -45.23 -48.88 92.22
CA THR A 90 -46.53 -48.45 91.68
C THR A 90 -46.41 -47.18 90.83
N LYS A 91 -45.57 -46.22 91.24
CA LYS A 91 -45.35 -44.98 90.47
C LYS A 91 -44.55 -45.26 89.20
N ALA A 92 -43.55 -46.14 89.30
CA ALA A 92 -42.80 -46.59 88.13
C ALA A 92 -43.73 -47.25 87.09
N GLU A 93 -44.61 -48.16 87.52
CA GLU A 93 -45.58 -48.84 86.65
C GLU A 93 -46.48 -47.82 85.92
N LEU A 94 -46.99 -46.82 86.63
CA LEU A 94 -47.83 -45.76 86.04
C LEU A 94 -47.09 -44.95 84.97
N CYS A 95 -45.86 -44.50 85.27
CA CYS A 95 -45.06 -43.74 84.31
C CYS A 95 -44.74 -44.56 83.05
N PHE A 96 -44.36 -45.83 83.21
CA PHE A 96 -44.09 -46.70 82.07
C PHE A 96 -45.35 -46.99 81.24
N LEU A 97 -46.49 -47.27 81.87
CA LEU A 97 -47.73 -47.53 81.12
C LEU A 97 -48.23 -46.29 80.37
N GLU A 98 -48.12 -45.11 80.96
CA GLU A 98 -48.44 -43.85 80.26
C GLU A 98 -47.51 -43.62 79.07
N GLY A 99 -46.20 -43.81 79.27
CA GLY A 99 -45.21 -43.70 78.20
C GLY A 99 -45.44 -44.73 77.08
N LEU A 100 -45.81 -45.96 77.44
CA LEU A 100 -46.09 -47.03 76.47
C LEU A 100 -47.30 -46.70 75.61
N GLU A 101 -48.37 -46.17 76.19
CA GLU A 101 -49.56 -45.78 75.45
C GLU A 101 -49.24 -44.66 74.45
N LEU A 102 -48.46 -43.67 74.88
CA LEU A 102 -47.99 -42.61 73.99
C LEU A 102 -47.05 -43.15 72.89
N ALA A 103 -46.19 -44.12 73.21
CA ALA A 103 -45.33 -44.79 72.24
C ALA A 103 -46.13 -45.63 71.21
N ARG A 104 -47.27 -46.19 71.62
CA ARG A 104 -48.20 -46.89 70.72
C ARG A 104 -48.92 -45.93 69.78
N THR A 105 -49.44 -44.81 70.29
CA THR A 105 -50.12 -43.80 69.46
C THR A 105 -49.18 -43.14 68.45
N THR A 106 -47.91 -42.96 68.81
CA THR A 106 -46.87 -42.44 67.92
C THR A 106 -46.25 -43.52 67.02
N LYS A 107 -46.61 -44.80 67.23
CA LYS A 107 -46.02 -45.97 66.55
C LYS A 107 -44.49 -46.05 66.68
N SER A 108 -43.92 -45.48 67.73
CA SER A 108 -42.48 -45.52 67.99
C SER A 108 -42.08 -46.90 68.52
N LEU A 109 -41.67 -47.81 67.62
CA LEU A 109 -41.23 -49.15 67.98
C LEU A 109 -40.00 -49.13 68.89
N HIS A 110 -39.08 -48.18 68.67
CA HIS A 110 -37.89 -48.01 69.51
C HIS A 110 -38.27 -47.72 70.98
N ASN A 111 -39.18 -46.77 71.22
CA ASN A 111 -39.61 -46.45 72.58
C ASN A 111 -40.50 -47.53 73.19
N GLN A 112 -41.32 -48.22 72.38
CA GLN A 112 -42.07 -49.38 72.85
C GLN A 112 -41.12 -50.48 73.36
N ALA A 113 -40.05 -50.79 72.61
CA ALA A 113 -39.05 -51.75 73.05
C ALA A 113 -38.38 -51.32 74.36
N ARG A 114 -37.94 -50.06 74.46
CA ARG A 114 -37.35 -49.52 75.70
C ARG A 114 -38.28 -49.71 76.89
N ILE A 115 -39.54 -49.32 76.76
CA ILE A 115 -40.51 -49.33 77.87
C ILE A 115 -40.93 -50.76 78.23
N PHE A 116 -41.09 -51.66 77.26
CA PHE A 116 -41.36 -53.08 77.56
C PHE A 116 -40.22 -53.73 78.34
N LYS A 117 -38.97 -53.36 78.07
CA LYS A 117 -37.82 -53.80 78.87
C LYS A 117 -37.91 -53.28 80.30
N SER A 118 -38.18 -51.99 80.51
CA SER A 118 -38.32 -51.42 81.85
C SER A 118 -39.51 -52.03 82.64
N LEU A 119 -40.62 -52.33 81.97
CA LEU A 119 -41.78 -53.01 82.58
C LEU A 119 -41.48 -54.47 82.94
N TYR A 120 -40.68 -55.16 82.12
CA TYR A 120 -40.15 -56.49 82.43
C TYR A 120 -39.30 -56.45 83.70
N GLU A 121 -38.30 -55.57 83.76
CA GLU A 121 -37.40 -55.41 84.92
C GLU A 121 -38.17 -55.03 86.20
N LEU A 122 -39.15 -54.14 86.09
CA LEU A 122 -40.06 -53.79 87.18
C LEU A 122 -40.85 -55.00 87.69
N SER A 123 -41.39 -55.82 86.77
CA SER A 123 -42.19 -56.99 87.12
C SER A 123 -41.35 -58.09 87.80
N GLU A 124 -40.09 -58.26 87.37
CA GLU A 124 -39.13 -59.15 88.05
C GLU A 124 -38.83 -58.68 89.47
N ARG A 125 -38.58 -57.37 89.66
CA ARG A 125 -38.33 -56.81 91.01
C ARG A 125 -39.53 -56.92 91.95
N LYS A 126 -40.75 -56.93 91.41
CA LYS A 126 -41.99 -57.20 92.17
C LYS A 126 -42.24 -58.69 92.43
N GLY A 127 -41.50 -59.59 91.76
CA GLY A 127 -41.73 -61.03 91.80
C GLY A 127 -42.93 -61.53 90.96
N ASP A 128 -43.50 -60.68 90.10
CA ASP A 128 -44.61 -61.06 89.20
C ASP A 128 -44.04 -61.62 87.88
N PHE A 129 -43.58 -62.88 87.94
CA PHE A 129 -42.95 -63.55 86.81
C PHE A 129 -43.88 -63.75 85.61
N LYS A 130 -45.21 -63.77 85.84
CA LYS A 130 -46.18 -63.90 84.74
C LYS A 130 -46.20 -62.63 83.90
N LYS A 131 -46.34 -61.46 84.54
CA LYS A 131 -46.24 -60.18 83.84
C LYS A 131 -44.86 -59.96 83.23
N ALA A 132 -43.79 -60.34 83.93
CA ALA A 132 -42.44 -60.25 83.42
C ALA A 132 -42.29 -61.01 82.09
N LEU A 133 -42.78 -62.26 82.04
CA LEU A 133 -42.77 -63.06 80.81
C LEU A 133 -43.56 -62.40 79.68
N ASP A 134 -44.74 -61.85 79.96
CA ASP A 134 -45.57 -61.18 78.96
C ASP A 134 -44.90 -59.91 78.42
N TYR A 135 -44.29 -59.09 79.28
CA TYR A 135 -43.53 -57.90 78.85
C TYR A 135 -42.27 -58.28 78.07
N PHE A 136 -41.56 -59.34 78.46
CA PHE A 136 -40.40 -59.84 77.75
C PHE A 136 -40.75 -60.32 76.33
N LYS A 137 -41.88 -61.03 76.16
CA LYS A 137 -42.38 -61.44 74.83
C LYS A 137 -42.66 -60.23 73.93
N ASN A 138 -43.31 -59.20 74.48
CA ASN A 138 -43.58 -57.97 73.74
C ASN A 138 -42.28 -57.21 73.40
N TYR A 139 -41.34 -57.13 74.33
CA TYR A 139 -40.01 -56.56 74.09
C TYR A 139 -39.31 -57.26 72.93
N SER A 140 -39.22 -58.59 72.94
CA SER A 140 -38.57 -59.37 71.88
C SER A 140 -39.20 -59.12 70.51
N ALA A 141 -40.52 -59.16 70.41
CA ALA A 141 -41.23 -58.97 69.14
C ALA A 141 -41.01 -57.58 68.53
N VAL A 142 -41.03 -56.54 69.36
CA VAL A 142 -40.79 -55.16 68.90
C VAL A 142 -39.31 -54.95 68.57
N ASN A 143 -38.39 -55.49 69.37
CA ASN A 143 -36.96 -55.36 69.16
C ASN A 143 -36.48 -56.00 67.85
N ASP A 144 -37.03 -57.16 67.47
CA ASP A 144 -36.76 -57.79 66.17
C ASP A 144 -37.18 -56.88 64.99
N SER A 145 -38.35 -56.23 65.14
CA SER A 145 -38.86 -55.28 64.14
C SER A 145 -37.98 -54.04 64.01
N VAL A 146 -37.52 -53.47 65.14
CA VAL A 146 -36.60 -52.32 65.17
C VAL A 146 -35.25 -52.66 64.52
N PHE A 147 -34.68 -53.83 64.82
CA PHE A 147 -33.42 -54.26 64.24
C PHE A 147 -33.51 -54.42 62.70
N SER A 148 -34.61 -55.01 62.22
CA SER A 148 -34.89 -55.13 60.79
C SER A 148 -34.97 -53.76 60.12
N GLU A 149 -35.72 -52.80 60.70
CA GLU A 149 -35.85 -51.45 60.16
C GLU A 149 -34.50 -50.71 60.07
N ILE A 150 -33.67 -50.79 61.12
CA ILE A 150 -32.34 -50.15 61.14
C ILE A 150 -31.45 -50.73 60.04
N LYS A 151 -31.45 -52.07 59.87
CA LYS A 151 -30.69 -52.75 58.82
C LYS A 151 -31.16 -52.33 57.43
N HIS A 152 -32.47 -52.26 57.19
CA HIS A 152 -33.03 -51.81 55.93
C HIS A 152 -32.66 -50.36 55.61
N ARG A 153 -32.74 -49.46 56.61
CA ARG A 153 -32.36 -48.05 56.44
C ARG A 153 -30.87 -47.88 56.15
N GLN A 154 -30.01 -48.64 56.84
CA GLN A 154 -28.57 -48.63 56.58
C GLN A 154 -28.25 -49.12 55.16
N LEU A 155 -28.91 -50.19 54.70
CA LEU A 155 -28.72 -50.72 53.36
C LEU A 155 -29.18 -49.71 52.29
N ALA A 156 -30.35 -49.11 52.46
CA ALA A 156 -30.86 -48.08 51.55
C ALA A 156 -29.94 -46.85 51.49
N ASN A 157 -29.44 -46.39 52.64
CA ASN A 157 -28.47 -45.29 52.68
C ASN A 157 -27.16 -45.64 51.96
N PHE A 158 -26.69 -46.87 52.08
CA PHE A 158 -25.51 -47.34 51.39
C PHE A 158 -25.71 -47.39 49.86
N GLU A 159 -26.87 -47.85 49.41
CA GLU A 159 -27.25 -47.87 47.99
C GLU A 159 -27.32 -46.46 47.41
N ILE A 160 -27.99 -45.53 48.10
CA ILE A 160 -28.05 -44.11 47.71
C ILE A 160 -26.64 -43.51 47.61
N LEU A 161 -25.77 -43.77 48.58
CA LEU A 161 -24.40 -43.25 48.58
C LEU A 161 -23.59 -43.80 47.40
N TYR A 162 -23.73 -45.09 47.12
CA TYR A 162 -23.06 -45.75 46.01
C TYR A 162 -23.52 -45.18 44.65
N GLU A 163 -24.83 -45.08 44.44
CA GLU A 163 -25.40 -44.50 43.22
C GLU A 163 -24.99 -43.03 43.03
N THR A 164 -25.01 -42.25 44.09
CA THR A 164 -24.61 -40.84 44.07
C THR A 164 -23.13 -40.73 43.68
N GLY A 165 -22.26 -41.55 44.26
CA GLY A 165 -20.84 -41.58 43.90
C GLY A 165 -20.56 -41.98 42.45
N GLN A 166 -21.36 -42.87 41.85
CA GLN A 166 -21.26 -43.20 40.43
C GLN A 166 -21.69 -42.02 39.54
N LYS A 167 -22.83 -41.40 39.85
CA LYS A 167 -23.32 -40.21 39.13
C LYS A 167 -22.38 -39.02 39.22
N GLU A 168 -21.73 -38.82 40.36
CA GLU A 168 -20.71 -37.76 40.52
C GLU A 168 -19.49 -38.00 39.62
N LYS A 169 -19.00 -39.25 39.55
CA LYS A 169 -17.90 -39.61 38.63
C LYS A 169 -18.29 -39.40 37.17
N GLU A 170 -19.49 -39.81 36.79
CA GLU A 170 -20.01 -39.62 35.44
C GLU A 170 -20.12 -38.12 35.09
N ASN A 171 -20.69 -37.31 35.99
CA ASN A 171 -20.76 -35.87 35.81
C ASN A 171 -19.37 -35.22 35.70
N GLN A 172 -18.39 -35.65 36.48
CA GLN A 172 -17.01 -35.16 36.37
C GLN A 172 -16.39 -35.48 35.01
N LEU A 173 -16.64 -36.68 34.47
CA LEU A 173 -16.18 -37.06 33.14
C LEU A 173 -16.86 -36.22 32.05
N LEU A 174 -18.17 -36.01 32.16
CA LEU A 174 -18.93 -35.17 31.23
C LEU A 174 -18.45 -33.71 31.24
N LEU A 175 -18.18 -33.14 32.42
CA LEU A 175 -17.62 -31.79 32.54
C LEU A 175 -16.26 -31.69 31.85
N ARG A 176 -15.38 -32.68 32.08
CA ARG A 176 -14.06 -32.73 31.45
C ARG A 176 -14.15 -32.87 29.93
N ASP A 177 -15.07 -33.69 29.42
CA ASP A 177 -15.28 -33.84 27.98
C ASP A 177 -15.82 -32.54 27.36
N ASN A 178 -16.75 -31.86 28.04
CA ASN A 178 -17.27 -30.58 27.58
C ASN A 178 -16.19 -29.49 27.54
N GLU A 179 -15.32 -29.40 28.56
CA GLU A 179 -14.17 -28.49 28.54
C GLU A 179 -13.21 -28.77 27.38
N LEU A 180 -12.95 -30.05 27.10
CA LEU A 180 -12.12 -30.45 25.97
C LEU A 180 -12.78 -30.05 24.64
N LYS A 181 -14.10 -30.23 24.51
CA LYS A 181 -14.88 -29.82 23.35
C LYS A 181 -14.82 -28.31 23.12
N GLU A 182 -14.98 -27.50 24.17
CA GLU A 182 -14.85 -26.05 24.09
C GLU A 182 -13.44 -25.61 23.70
N LYS A 183 -12.40 -26.24 24.24
CA LYS A 183 -11.00 -25.98 23.86
C LYS A 183 -10.76 -26.32 22.39
N ARG A 184 -11.25 -27.48 21.92
CA ARG A 184 -11.18 -27.87 20.50
C ARG A 184 -11.90 -26.86 19.61
N GLN A 185 -13.11 -26.44 19.99
CA GLN A 185 -13.88 -25.45 19.23
C GLN A 185 -13.17 -24.09 19.15
N ARG A 186 -12.61 -23.60 20.26
CA ARG A 186 -11.81 -22.37 20.28
C ARG A 186 -10.58 -22.46 19.36
N LEU A 187 -9.87 -23.59 19.39
CA LEU A 187 -8.73 -23.82 18.51
C LEU A 187 -9.15 -23.82 17.03
N SER A 188 -10.24 -24.52 16.69
CA SER A 188 -10.78 -24.54 15.32
C SER A 188 -11.15 -23.15 14.83
N ILE A 189 -11.82 -22.34 15.66
CA ILE A 189 -12.16 -20.95 15.33
C ILE A 189 -10.90 -20.11 15.10
N ALA A 190 -9.89 -20.24 15.98
CA ALA A 190 -8.62 -19.53 15.84
C ALA A 190 -7.90 -19.88 14.52
N ILE A 191 -7.89 -21.16 14.13
CA ILE A 191 -7.31 -21.59 12.84
C ILE A 191 -8.05 -20.95 11.66
N ILE A 192 -9.39 -20.96 11.67
CA ILE A 192 -10.20 -20.36 10.60
C ILE A 192 -9.91 -18.86 10.46
N VAL A 193 -9.84 -18.14 11.59
CA VAL A 193 -9.52 -16.70 11.60
C VAL A 193 -8.10 -16.45 11.06
N ALA A 194 -7.11 -17.24 11.46
CA ALA A 194 -5.75 -17.12 10.96
C ALA A 194 -5.67 -17.36 9.44
N LEU A 195 -6.37 -18.37 8.92
CA LEU A 195 -6.46 -18.63 7.48
C LEU A 195 -7.14 -17.48 6.73
N ALA A 196 -8.19 -16.88 7.30
CA ALA A 196 -8.85 -15.71 6.70
C ALA A 196 -7.90 -14.50 6.63
N ILE A 197 -7.10 -14.26 7.68
CA ILE A 197 -6.09 -13.19 7.69
C ILE A 197 -5.03 -13.44 6.61
N ILE A 198 -4.55 -14.67 6.46
CA ILE A 198 -3.58 -15.05 5.42
C ILE A 198 -4.16 -14.80 4.03
N LEU A 199 -5.42 -15.17 3.79
CA LEU A 199 -6.08 -14.92 2.49
C LEU A 199 -6.22 -13.42 2.20
N ILE A 200 -6.58 -12.62 3.19
CA ILE A 200 -6.65 -11.15 3.06
C ILE A 200 -5.25 -10.59 2.74
N LEU A 201 -4.21 -11.08 3.40
CA LEU A 201 -2.84 -10.66 3.14
C LEU A 201 -2.40 -11.02 1.72
N ILE A 202 -2.66 -12.25 1.26
CA ILE A 202 -2.37 -12.69 -0.11
C ILE A 202 -3.11 -11.80 -1.12
N PHE A 203 -4.40 -11.53 -0.89
CA PHE A 203 -5.18 -10.65 -1.74
C PHE A 203 -4.56 -9.24 -1.81
N PHE A 204 -4.14 -8.68 -0.68
CA PHE A 204 -3.52 -7.37 -0.63
C PHE A 204 -2.16 -7.34 -1.34
N LEU A 205 -1.31 -8.36 -1.12
CA LEU A 205 -0.04 -8.52 -1.83
C LEU A 205 -0.23 -8.65 -3.34
N TYR A 206 -1.24 -9.41 -3.77
CA TYR A 206 -1.61 -9.53 -5.17
C TYR A 206 -2.05 -8.18 -5.76
N ARG A 207 -2.93 -7.44 -5.07
CA ARG A 207 -3.37 -6.09 -5.44
C ARG A 207 -2.18 -5.13 -5.57
N MET A 208 -1.28 -5.15 -4.59
CA MET A 208 -0.11 -4.27 -4.55
C MET A 208 0.86 -4.59 -5.70
N LYS A 209 1.14 -5.87 -5.96
CA LYS A 209 1.95 -6.31 -7.10
C LYS A 209 1.32 -5.92 -8.43
N SER A 210 0.01 -6.13 -8.58
CA SER A 210 -0.72 -5.75 -9.80
C SER A 210 -0.69 -4.24 -10.04
N ALA A 211 -0.82 -3.41 -9.00
CA ALA A 211 -0.72 -1.95 -9.11
C ALA A 211 0.71 -1.51 -9.48
N SER A 212 1.73 -2.09 -8.83
CA SER A 212 3.14 -1.82 -9.14
C SER A 212 3.50 -2.18 -10.58
N LEU A 213 3.02 -3.33 -11.09
CA LEU A 213 3.17 -3.74 -12.49
C LEU A 213 2.52 -2.75 -13.46
N SER A 214 1.32 -2.27 -13.14
CA SER A 214 0.63 -1.25 -13.96
C SER A 214 1.46 0.04 -14.03
N GLN A 215 2.05 0.47 -12.92
CA GLN A 215 2.90 1.65 -12.86
C GLN A 215 4.21 1.46 -13.63
N SER A 216 4.86 0.31 -13.49
CA SER A 216 6.06 -0.04 -14.27
C SER A 216 5.78 -0.08 -15.78
N ARG A 217 4.62 -0.59 -16.20
CA ARG A 217 4.19 -0.57 -17.62
C ARG A 217 3.97 0.86 -18.14
N LYS A 218 3.36 1.74 -17.35
CA LYS A 218 3.19 3.15 -17.72
C LYS A 218 4.54 3.85 -17.88
N LEU A 219 5.47 3.60 -16.96
CA LEU A 219 6.82 4.16 -17.04
C LEU A 219 7.56 3.66 -18.27
N LEU A 220 7.49 2.36 -18.57
CA LEU A 220 8.09 1.80 -19.78
C LEU A 220 7.49 2.41 -21.06
N ALA A 221 6.17 2.62 -21.09
CA ALA A 221 5.52 3.27 -22.23
C ALA A 221 5.99 4.73 -22.39
N GLN A 222 6.18 5.46 -21.28
CA GLN A 222 6.75 6.81 -21.30
C GLN A 222 8.21 6.82 -21.76
N GLU A 223 9.03 5.88 -21.32
CA GLU A 223 10.42 5.74 -21.80
C GLU A 223 10.48 5.45 -23.30
N GLN A 224 9.58 4.59 -23.80
CA GLN A 224 9.49 4.29 -25.24
C GLN A 224 9.02 5.50 -26.06
N GLU A 225 8.08 6.28 -25.54
CA GLU A 225 7.62 7.51 -26.17
C GLU A 225 8.73 8.56 -26.21
N LEU A 226 9.46 8.74 -25.10
CA LEU A 226 10.59 9.65 -25.01
C LEU A 226 11.71 9.23 -26.00
N ALA A 227 12.02 7.94 -26.08
CA ALA A 227 13.01 7.42 -27.02
C ALA A 227 12.58 7.65 -28.49
N ARG A 228 11.29 7.50 -28.82
CA ARG A 228 10.78 7.82 -30.16
C ARG A 228 10.94 9.30 -30.48
N LEU A 229 10.58 10.19 -29.56
CA LEU A 229 10.73 11.63 -29.73
C LEU A 229 12.21 12.02 -29.88
N GLU A 230 13.12 11.36 -29.16
CA GLU A 230 14.55 11.61 -29.29
C GLU A 230 15.10 11.16 -30.66
N ILE A 231 14.66 10.00 -31.16
CA ILE A 231 14.99 9.54 -32.51
C ILE A 231 14.44 10.52 -33.54
N GLU A 232 13.17 10.91 -33.43
CA GLU A 232 12.54 11.86 -34.35
C GLU A 232 13.30 13.20 -34.36
N LYS A 233 13.61 13.74 -33.18
CA LYS A 233 14.42 14.96 -33.04
C LYS A 233 15.78 14.81 -33.73
N LYS A 234 16.51 13.72 -33.50
CA LYS A 234 17.80 13.44 -34.16
C LYS A 234 17.65 13.33 -35.67
N THR A 235 16.59 12.69 -36.16
CA THR A 235 16.33 12.60 -37.61
C THR A 235 16.04 13.97 -38.23
N ALA A 236 15.29 14.83 -37.53
CA ALA A 236 15.02 16.20 -37.97
C ALA A 236 16.30 17.06 -37.95
N GLU A 237 17.12 16.95 -36.91
CA GLU A 237 18.43 17.62 -36.83
C GLU A 237 19.37 17.16 -37.95
N ASN A 238 19.45 15.86 -38.23
CA ASN A 238 20.25 15.32 -39.33
C ASN A 238 19.74 15.81 -40.69
N LYS A 239 18.42 15.84 -40.90
CA LYS A 239 17.84 16.38 -42.14
C LYS A 239 18.16 17.86 -42.32
N LEU A 240 18.07 18.65 -41.25
CA LEU A 240 18.47 20.06 -41.27
C LEU A 240 19.96 20.22 -41.59
N LEU A 241 20.80 19.33 -41.07
CA LEU A 241 22.22 19.31 -41.38
C LEU A 241 22.47 18.95 -42.85
N GLU A 242 21.80 17.94 -43.39
CA GLU A 242 21.84 17.59 -44.82
C GLU A 242 21.42 18.77 -45.69
N ASP A 243 20.32 19.44 -45.37
CA ASP A 243 19.85 20.63 -46.09
C ASP A 243 20.88 21.78 -46.03
N ARG A 244 21.56 21.98 -44.87
CA ARG A 244 22.65 22.97 -44.74
C ARG A 244 23.85 22.61 -45.60
N VAL A 245 24.30 21.36 -45.55
CA VAL A 245 25.43 20.88 -46.37
C VAL A 245 25.10 21.03 -47.85
N PHE A 246 23.87 20.70 -48.26
CA PHE A 246 23.41 20.88 -49.62
C PHE A 246 23.42 22.37 -50.04
N ALA A 247 22.89 23.27 -49.21
CA ALA A 247 22.92 24.70 -49.47
C ALA A 247 24.35 25.25 -49.58
N GLU A 248 25.27 24.81 -48.71
CA GLU A 248 26.67 25.18 -48.75
C GLU A 248 27.38 24.68 -50.02
N GLN A 249 27.07 23.46 -50.47
CA GLN A 249 27.56 22.93 -51.74
C GLN A 249 27.06 23.76 -52.94
N GLN A 250 25.80 24.20 -52.92
CA GLN A 250 25.26 25.08 -53.96
C GLN A 250 25.98 26.44 -53.98
N ILE A 251 26.21 27.05 -52.81
CA ILE A 251 26.96 28.31 -52.71
C ILE A 251 28.38 28.14 -53.26
N ASN A 252 29.10 27.12 -52.82
CA ASN A 252 30.46 26.82 -53.30
C ASN A 252 30.50 26.59 -54.82
N ARG A 253 29.47 25.95 -55.38
CA ARG A 253 29.35 25.75 -56.83
C ARG A 253 29.19 27.09 -57.56
N LEU A 254 28.27 27.94 -57.10
CA LEU A 254 28.05 29.26 -57.67
C LEU A 254 29.31 30.14 -57.59
N GLU A 255 30.05 30.07 -56.47
CA GLU A 255 31.33 30.78 -56.32
C GLU A 255 32.38 30.31 -57.33
N ARG A 256 32.49 29.00 -57.57
CA ARG A 256 33.40 28.45 -58.61
C ARG A 256 33.00 28.89 -60.01
N GLU A 257 31.71 28.83 -60.34
CA GLU A 257 31.19 29.27 -61.64
C GLU A 257 31.49 30.78 -61.86
N LYS A 258 31.34 31.60 -60.81
CA LYS A 258 31.70 33.02 -60.83
C LYS A 258 33.20 33.23 -61.05
N HIS A 259 34.06 32.56 -60.28
CA HIS A 259 35.51 32.70 -60.42
C HIS A 259 36.01 32.27 -61.80
N GLN A 260 35.42 31.20 -62.37
CA GLN A 260 35.76 30.76 -63.72
C GLN A 260 35.42 31.81 -64.77
N SER A 261 34.23 32.42 -64.66
CA SER A 261 33.80 33.52 -65.53
C SER A 261 34.72 34.73 -65.46
N GLU A 262 35.22 35.08 -64.25
CA GLU A 262 36.17 36.17 -64.05
C GLU A 262 37.54 35.90 -64.70
N ILE A 263 38.02 34.65 -64.65
CA ILE A 263 39.29 34.24 -65.28
C ILE A 263 39.16 34.33 -66.81
N GLU A 264 38.06 33.80 -67.36
CA GLU A 264 37.79 33.84 -68.81
C GLU A 264 37.73 35.28 -69.33
N TYR A 265 37.06 36.17 -68.60
CA TYR A 265 37.02 37.59 -68.92
C TYR A 265 38.43 38.22 -68.98
N LYS A 266 39.28 37.98 -67.95
CA LYS A 266 40.65 38.53 -67.91
C LYS A 266 41.56 37.95 -68.99
N ASN A 267 41.39 36.68 -69.33
CA ASN A 267 42.17 36.04 -70.40
C ASN A 267 41.83 36.63 -71.78
N ALA A 268 40.56 36.93 -72.05
CA ALA A 268 40.16 37.59 -73.29
C ALA A 268 40.79 38.99 -73.43
N GLU A 269 40.82 39.76 -72.33
CA GLU A 269 41.44 41.09 -72.29
C GLU A 269 42.97 41.04 -72.53
N LEU A 270 43.66 40.10 -71.89
CA LEU A 270 45.10 39.89 -72.05
C LEU A 270 45.48 39.38 -73.45
N ALA A 271 44.67 38.49 -74.04
CA ALA A 271 44.90 37.99 -75.39
C ALA A 271 44.83 39.11 -76.44
N GLY A 272 43.82 39.99 -76.33
CA GLY A 272 43.65 41.12 -77.25
C GLY A 272 44.81 42.12 -77.20
N THR A 273 45.31 42.45 -76.00
CA THR A 273 46.44 43.36 -75.82
C THR A 273 47.77 42.76 -76.31
N THR A 274 47.99 41.47 -76.05
CA THR A 274 49.21 40.76 -76.48
C THR A 274 49.29 40.62 -78.00
N LEU A 275 48.18 40.29 -78.67
CA LEU A 275 48.15 40.20 -80.14
C LEU A 275 48.46 41.54 -80.81
N SER A 276 47.95 42.64 -80.25
CA SER A 276 48.21 44.00 -80.77
C SER A 276 49.69 44.38 -80.66
N LEU A 277 50.33 44.03 -79.54
CA LEU A 277 51.75 44.29 -79.31
C LEU A 277 52.67 43.48 -80.25
N VAL A 278 52.35 42.20 -80.47
CA VAL A 278 53.12 41.35 -81.40
C VAL A 278 53.04 41.90 -82.82
N ASN A 279 51.83 42.22 -83.29
CA ASN A 279 51.63 42.78 -84.63
C ASN A 279 52.40 44.10 -84.82
N LYS A 280 52.40 44.98 -83.81
CA LYS A 280 53.18 46.23 -83.86
C LYS A 280 54.68 45.98 -83.93
N ASN A 281 55.20 45.01 -83.18
CA ASN A 281 56.63 44.71 -83.18
C ASN A 281 57.09 44.06 -84.49
N GLU A 282 56.28 43.22 -85.12
CA GLU A 282 56.58 42.66 -86.45
C GLU A 282 56.64 43.75 -87.52
N ILE A 283 55.65 44.65 -87.56
CA ILE A 283 55.61 45.76 -88.54
C ILE A 283 56.81 46.70 -88.35
N LEU A 284 57.15 47.06 -87.11
CA LEU A 284 58.34 47.88 -86.82
C LEU A 284 59.64 47.16 -87.22
N GLY A 285 59.68 45.83 -87.10
CA GLY A 285 60.78 44.99 -87.57
C GLY A 285 60.96 45.02 -89.09
N GLU A 286 59.87 44.93 -89.85
CA GLU A 286 59.89 45.00 -91.31
C GLU A 286 60.29 46.39 -91.81
N ILE A 287 59.76 47.46 -91.19
CA ILE A 287 60.16 48.85 -91.50
C ILE A 287 61.66 49.06 -91.26
N ARG A 288 62.17 48.55 -90.14
CA ARG A 288 63.61 48.62 -89.83
C ARG A 288 64.45 47.93 -90.90
N THR A 289 64.02 46.75 -91.35
CA THR A 289 64.74 45.96 -92.36
C THR A 289 64.76 46.66 -93.72
N MET A 290 63.65 47.33 -94.08
CA MET A 290 63.50 48.07 -95.33
C MET A 290 64.35 49.35 -95.38
N LEU A 291 64.52 50.05 -94.24
CA LEU A 291 65.33 51.27 -94.14
C LEU A 291 66.84 51.01 -94.09
N MET A 292 67.28 49.84 -93.60
CA MET A 292 68.71 49.54 -93.45
C MET A 292 69.41 49.07 -94.74
N SER A 293 68.66 48.68 -95.79
CA SER A 293 69.22 47.88 -96.89
C SER A 293 69.49 48.63 -98.21
N ASN A 294 69.16 49.92 -98.38
CA ASN A 294 69.49 50.69 -99.60
C ASN A 294 69.59 52.22 -99.38
N HIS A 295 70.82 52.75 -99.38
CA HIS A 295 71.14 54.16 -99.08
C HIS A 295 71.03 55.11 -100.29
N LYS A 296 69.99 54.95 -101.12
CA LYS A 296 69.76 55.84 -102.29
C LYS A 296 68.49 56.70 -102.07
N PRO A 297 68.49 58.01 -102.40
CA PRO A 297 67.34 58.90 -102.16
C PRO A 297 66.03 58.48 -102.83
N GLU A 298 66.10 57.56 -103.81
CA GLU A 298 64.98 57.05 -104.59
C GLU A 298 64.17 55.93 -103.89
N THR A 299 64.63 55.37 -102.76
CA THR A 299 63.93 54.31 -102.00
C THR A 299 63.01 54.83 -100.89
N ILE A 300 63.15 56.10 -100.52
CA ILE A 300 62.32 56.79 -99.51
C ILE A 300 60.82 56.76 -99.88
N PRO A 301 60.40 56.96 -101.15
CA PRO A 301 58.98 56.82 -101.53
C PRO A 301 58.43 55.39 -101.38
N GLY A 302 59.29 54.36 -101.51
CA GLY A 302 58.90 52.95 -101.34
C GLY A 302 58.65 52.59 -99.87
N ALA A 303 59.52 53.03 -98.96
CA ALA A 303 59.30 52.91 -97.52
C ALA A 303 58.08 53.73 -97.05
N ILE A 304 57.86 54.93 -97.62
CA ILE A 304 56.65 55.72 -97.36
C ILE A 304 55.39 55.01 -97.89
N ARG A 305 55.44 54.34 -99.05
CA ARG A 305 54.32 53.53 -99.54
C ARG A 305 54.08 52.30 -98.66
N PHE A 306 55.13 51.64 -98.16
CA PHE A 306 54.97 50.49 -97.28
C PHE A 306 54.44 50.88 -95.90
N ILE A 307 54.89 52.03 -95.37
CA ILE A 307 54.26 52.66 -94.21
C ILE A 307 52.80 52.91 -94.55
N ASN A 308 52.47 53.69 -95.58
CA ASN A 308 51.08 54.03 -95.94
C ASN A 308 50.18 52.82 -96.27
N ALA A 309 50.74 51.72 -96.79
CA ALA A 309 50.02 50.47 -97.04
C ALA A 309 49.83 49.62 -95.78
N ASN A 310 50.71 49.75 -94.78
CA ASN A 310 50.55 49.16 -93.45
C ASN A 310 49.99 50.13 -92.40
N THR A 311 49.73 51.38 -92.79
CA THR A 311 48.77 52.33 -92.19
C THR A 311 47.50 52.41 -93.03
N ASP A 312 47.17 51.36 -93.80
CA ASP A 312 45.90 51.28 -94.51
C ASP A 312 44.76 51.06 -93.49
N ILE A 313 44.11 52.17 -93.15
CA ILE A 313 43.09 52.32 -92.12
C ILE A 313 41.90 51.38 -92.37
N ASP A 314 41.64 51.01 -93.62
CA ASP A 314 40.50 50.15 -93.96
C ASP A 314 40.77 48.67 -93.65
N GLN A 315 42.02 48.21 -93.74
CA GLN A 315 42.37 46.83 -93.36
C GLN A 315 42.46 46.69 -91.83
N ASP A 316 43.03 47.69 -91.15
CA ASP A 316 43.06 47.77 -89.69
C ASP A 316 41.65 47.89 -89.09
N TRP A 317 40.76 48.65 -89.74
CA TRP A 317 39.36 48.74 -89.32
C TRP A 317 38.64 47.41 -89.41
N ASN A 318 38.82 46.62 -90.48
CA ASN A 318 38.17 45.32 -90.59
C ASN A 318 38.66 44.33 -89.53
N LYS A 319 39.97 44.35 -89.23
CA LYS A 319 40.55 43.53 -88.14
C LYS A 319 40.07 43.98 -86.76
N PHE A 320 40.03 45.28 -86.51
CA PHE A 320 39.45 45.86 -85.29
C PHE A 320 37.98 45.49 -85.16
N ARG A 321 37.19 45.62 -86.23
CA ARG A 321 35.76 45.32 -86.25
C ARG A 321 35.49 43.87 -85.89
N LEU A 322 36.24 42.93 -86.46
CA LEU A 322 36.14 41.50 -86.11
C LEU A 322 36.47 41.25 -84.64
N THR A 323 37.59 41.80 -84.16
CA THR A 323 38.03 41.63 -82.75
C THR A 323 37.06 42.29 -81.75
N PHE A 324 36.51 43.45 -82.12
CA PHE A 324 35.55 44.18 -81.32
C PHE A 324 34.22 43.44 -81.22
N GLU A 325 33.74 42.84 -82.32
CA GLU A 325 32.50 42.08 -82.35
C GLU A 325 32.60 40.78 -81.52
N GLU A 326 33.78 40.18 -81.40
CA GLU A 326 34.02 39.06 -80.47
C GLU A 326 33.85 39.46 -79.00
N VAL A 327 34.29 40.66 -78.62
CA VAL A 327 34.22 41.16 -77.23
C VAL A 327 32.88 41.84 -76.92
N HIS A 328 32.24 42.42 -77.93
CA HIS A 328 30.96 43.11 -77.84
C HIS A 328 29.94 42.54 -78.85
N PRO A 329 29.46 41.29 -78.66
CA PRO A 329 28.60 40.64 -79.64
C PRO A 329 27.32 41.42 -79.92
N GLY A 330 27.01 41.58 -81.21
CA GLY A 330 25.85 42.26 -81.75
C GLY A 330 25.88 43.77 -81.64
N PHE A 331 26.99 44.41 -81.24
CA PHE A 331 27.05 45.87 -81.10
C PHE A 331 26.80 46.58 -82.43
N PHE A 332 27.50 46.18 -83.50
CA PHE A 332 27.33 46.82 -84.80
C PHE A 332 25.91 46.59 -85.34
N ASP A 333 25.38 45.38 -85.18
CA ASP A 333 24.03 45.03 -85.62
C ASP A 333 22.95 45.83 -84.87
N ARG A 334 23.09 45.99 -83.54
CA ARG A 334 22.16 46.80 -82.73
C ARG A 334 22.25 48.27 -83.10
N LEU A 335 23.46 48.81 -83.18
CA LEU A 335 23.69 50.21 -83.50
C LEU A 335 23.14 50.56 -84.90
N GLN A 336 23.40 49.72 -85.90
CA GLN A 336 22.93 49.93 -87.28
C GLN A 336 21.42 49.70 -87.42
N ARG A 337 20.84 48.75 -86.68
CA ARG A 337 19.39 48.51 -86.66
C ARG A 337 18.64 49.68 -86.01
N GLN A 338 19.18 50.23 -84.93
CA GLN A 338 18.56 51.33 -84.20
C GLN A 338 18.79 52.69 -84.88
N TYR A 339 19.93 52.86 -85.54
CA TYR A 339 20.29 54.10 -86.25
C TYR A 339 20.79 53.79 -87.69
N PRO A 340 19.88 53.46 -88.63
CA PRO A 340 20.24 53.08 -89.99
C PRO A 340 20.91 54.20 -90.81
N GLN A 341 20.76 55.46 -90.39
CA GLN A 341 21.31 56.67 -91.03
C GLN A 341 22.80 56.91 -90.77
N LEU A 342 23.44 56.11 -89.91
CA LEU A 342 24.87 56.25 -89.62
C LEU A 342 25.70 55.81 -90.82
N THR A 343 26.67 56.63 -91.20
CA THR A 343 27.64 56.26 -92.24
C THR A 343 28.68 55.30 -91.67
N ASP A 344 29.43 54.60 -92.52
CA ASP A 344 30.51 53.71 -92.06
C ASP A 344 31.53 54.45 -91.17
N HIS A 345 31.82 55.71 -91.48
CA HIS A 345 32.65 56.58 -90.65
C HIS A 345 32.04 56.86 -89.26
N ASP A 346 30.72 57.01 -89.17
CA ASP A 346 30.02 57.24 -87.90
C ASP A 346 29.95 55.97 -87.04
N VAL A 347 29.82 54.80 -87.69
CA VAL A 347 29.89 53.48 -87.06
C VAL A 347 31.31 53.22 -86.52
N ARG A 348 32.33 53.56 -87.31
CA ARG A 348 33.75 53.56 -86.90
C ARG A 348 33.98 54.40 -85.67
N LEU A 349 33.54 55.65 -85.73
CA LEU A 349 33.67 56.59 -84.63
C LEU A 349 32.96 56.06 -83.36
N SER A 350 31.76 55.49 -83.50
CA SER A 350 31.01 54.94 -82.37
C SER A 350 31.74 53.78 -81.68
N ALA A 351 32.36 52.88 -82.44
CA ALA A 351 33.11 51.77 -81.85
C ALA A 351 34.35 52.25 -81.09
N TYR A 352 35.09 53.22 -81.63
CA TYR A 352 36.24 53.80 -80.92
C TYR A 352 35.84 54.56 -79.65
N LEU A 353 34.67 55.21 -79.67
CA LEU A 353 34.13 55.88 -78.48
C LEU A 353 33.62 54.89 -77.43
N ARG A 354 33.08 53.75 -77.84
CA ARG A 354 32.65 52.66 -76.95
C ARG A 354 33.78 52.14 -76.07
N ILE A 355 34.96 51.97 -76.66
CA ILE A 355 36.20 51.57 -75.95
C ILE A 355 36.92 52.77 -75.32
N ASN A 356 36.26 53.93 -75.26
CA ASN A 356 36.67 55.11 -74.51
C ASN A 356 37.94 55.81 -75.02
N LEU A 357 38.23 55.73 -76.33
CA LEU A 357 39.35 56.47 -76.91
C LEU A 357 39.09 57.98 -76.94
N SER A 358 40.15 58.76 -76.74
CA SER A 358 40.11 60.22 -76.80
C SER A 358 40.02 60.72 -78.24
N SER A 359 39.47 61.92 -78.47
CA SER A 359 39.39 62.49 -79.82
C SER A 359 40.76 62.64 -80.51
N ARG A 360 41.84 62.79 -79.74
CA ARG A 360 43.22 62.87 -80.28
C ARG A 360 43.71 61.52 -80.78
N GLU A 361 43.42 60.44 -80.06
CA GLU A 361 43.77 59.08 -80.48
C GLU A 361 42.95 58.64 -81.68
N ILE A 362 41.64 58.94 -81.67
CA ILE A 362 40.75 58.64 -82.80
C ILE A 362 41.17 59.39 -84.06
N ALA A 363 41.56 60.67 -83.92
CA ALA A 363 42.09 61.45 -85.03
C ALA A 363 43.34 60.80 -85.65
N GLY A 364 44.23 60.27 -84.81
CA GLY A 364 45.40 59.50 -85.26
C GLY A 364 45.02 58.20 -85.98
N LEU A 365 44.08 57.43 -85.43
CA LEU A 365 43.64 56.15 -86.00
C LEU A 365 42.85 56.31 -87.31
N MET A 366 42.11 57.39 -87.45
CA MET A 366 41.35 57.68 -88.67
C MET A 366 42.13 58.56 -89.67
N ASN A 367 43.36 58.96 -89.35
CA ASN A 367 44.20 59.87 -90.13
C ASN A 367 43.47 61.14 -90.59
N VAL A 368 42.66 61.71 -89.70
CA VAL A 368 41.97 62.99 -89.92
C VAL A 368 42.42 63.99 -88.87
N SER A 369 42.22 65.28 -89.14
CA SER A 369 42.56 66.30 -88.14
C SER A 369 41.72 66.15 -86.86
N LEU A 370 42.27 66.56 -85.72
CA LEU A 370 41.55 66.58 -84.44
C LEU A 370 40.24 67.37 -84.55
N ASP A 371 40.23 68.47 -85.31
CA ASP A 371 39.05 69.27 -85.55
C ASP A 371 37.97 68.51 -86.37
N ALA A 372 38.39 67.74 -87.38
CA ALA A 372 37.47 66.89 -88.15
C ALA A 372 36.83 65.80 -87.29
N THR A 373 37.60 65.19 -86.38
CA THR A 373 37.10 64.18 -85.42
C THR A 373 36.11 64.79 -84.43
N ASN A 374 36.41 65.97 -83.87
CA ASN A 374 35.51 66.65 -82.94
C ASN A 374 34.19 67.06 -83.62
N LYS A 375 34.26 67.58 -84.86
CA LYS A 375 33.06 67.82 -85.67
C LYS A 375 32.29 66.53 -85.97
N GLY A 376 33.00 65.43 -86.24
CA GLY A 376 32.43 64.09 -86.38
C GLY A 376 31.64 63.65 -85.15
N ARG A 377 32.21 63.81 -83.95
CA ARG A 377 31.53 63.49 -82.68
C ARG A 377 30.27 64.32 -82.47
N GLN A 378 30.33 65.62 -82.78
CA GLN A 378 29.15 66.48 -82.70
C GLN A 378 28.05 66.07 -83.69
N ARG A 379 28.42 65.67 -84.92
CA ARG A 379 27.47 65.14 -85.90
C ARG A 379 26.87 63.81 -85.45
N LEU A 380 27.70 62.90 -84.94
CA LEU A 380 27.26 61.61 -84.43
C LEU A 380 26.26 61.80 -83.28
N ARG A 381 26.55 62.69 -82.33
CA ARG A 381 25.63 63.03 -81.22
C ARG A 381 24.26 63.50 -81.72
N LYS A 382 24.23 64.33 -82.75
CA LYS A 382 22.98 64.77 -83.40
C LYS A 382 22.26 63.62 -84.11
N LYS A 383 22.99 62.73 -84.79
CA LYS A 383 22.40 61.57 -85.48
C LYS A 383 21.83 60.51 -84.53
N LEU A 384 22.32 60.47 -83.30
CA LEU A 384 21.86 59.59 -82.22
C LEU A 384 20.76 60.23 -81.35
N ASP A 385 20.31 61.46 -81.68
CA ASP A 385 19.33 62.24 -80.91
C ASP A 385 19.70 62.43 -79.42
N LEU A 386 20.98 62.69 -79.16
CA LEU A 386 21.49 62.90 -77.80
C LEU A 386 21.49 64.38 -77.41
N ALA A 387 21.09 64.68 -76.17
CA ALA A 387 21.13 66.02 -75.60
C ALA A 387 22.57 66.59 -75.53
N PRO A 388 22.75 67.93 -75.52
CA PRO A 388 24.08 68.54 -75.45
C PRO A 388 24.89 68.13 -74.21
N GLU A 389 24.22 67.78 -73.11
CA GLU A 389 24.83 67.49 -71.81
C GLU A 389 25.13 65.99 -71.56
N SER A 390 24.66 65.06 -72.40
CA SER A 390 24.78 63.60 -72.14
C SER A 390 26.13 63.00 -72.57
N ASP A 391 26.78 62.16 -71.76
CA ASP A 391 28.05 61.56 -72.17
C ASP A 391 27.85 60.58 -73.35
N LEU A 392 28.44 60.93 -74.49
CA LEU A 392 28.36 60.15 -75.73
C LEU A 392 29.04 58.78 -75.58
N ASN A 393 30.14 58.70 -74.81
CA ASN A 393 30.84 57.43 -74.60
C ASN A 393 30.00 56.52 -73.71
N GLU A 394 29.44 57.05 -72.61
CA GLU A 394 28.60 56.27 -71.69
C GLU A 394 27.31 55.77 -72.35
N PHE A 395 26.66 56.58 -73.19
CA PHE A 395 25.51 56.13 -73.98
C PHE A 395 25.90 55.00 -74.93
N LEU A 396 27.00 55.13 -75.67
CA LEU A 396 27.45 54.04 -76.53
C LEU A 396 27.78 52.78 -75.72
N LYS A 397 28.15 52.92 -74.43
CA LYS A 397 28.33 51.79 -73.51
C LYS A 397 27.05 51.01 -73.17
N SER A 398 25.88 51.60 -73.35
CA SER A 398 24.60 50.93 -73.10
C SER A 398 23.95 50.37 -74.37
N VAL A 399 24.51 50.65 -75.55
CA VAL A 399 24.22 49.99 -76.84
C VAL A 399 25.03 48.68 -76.93
#